data_AF-A0A423VLE6-F1
#
_entry.id   AF-A0A423VLE6-F1
#
_cell.length_a   1.000
_cell.length_b   1.000
_cell.length_c   1.000
_cell.angle_alpha   90.00
_cell.angle_beta   90.00
_cell.angle_gamma   90.00
#
_symmetry.space_group_name_H-M   'P 1'
#
loop_
_entity.id
_entity.type
_entity.pdbx_description
1 polymer ?
#
loop_
_entity_poly.entity_id
_entity_poly.type
_entity_poly.pdbx_seq_one_letter_code
_entity_poly.pdbx_strand_id
1 'polypeptide(L)'
;MSGFASEKSTGDEYRPLLSPPTTKTHRSRQRRSRRALGRVCEAIAWAFFLGFTSCSLIGLYHHRHSWLPRSGLSASSLESCAWAHLEPHLDLLDVAPITRDEFLQRQGTLARALREAGVDAFVAEPSASSAYYANISYTYELSERPFLMIIDKDAHFSYLVPNFEAGRIAGLDMVYSDKEVIGWGEEQSPYEVLAKAGGFNKVMLDEHTRFMIAAGLQGAGVEVVPMSETVQSLRSVKTEAEIAILKGINGFTLELVRSLQKCIKIGMAQETVVATAEALFTRAGVGSGYWSIVLFGDQAAYPHGGKFGKTLEEGEFVLIDIGSKLHDYGSDVTRTILPSGATVSEELMGIWETVHAAQSAGFALMHPNETCSEVDAASRRPVSDAGYADYYTHRLGHGLGLEMHEHPYLNGANAEKLKIGEVVTNEPGIYVTSEQAYKIGKQVGFGVRLEDPILVTEKGGVPVTGRRAQSPYDP
;
A
#
# COMPACT_ATOMS: atom_id res chain seq x y z
N MET A 1 75.45 21.73 24.42
CA MET A 1 75.74 23.03 23.78
C MET A 1 74.47 23.48 23.05
N SER A 2 73.96 24.66 23.42
CA SER A 2 72.91 25.52 22.78
C SER A 2 71.58 24.84 22.38
N GLY A 3 70.40 25.15 22.95
CA GLY A 3 69.75 26.48 23.14
C GLY A 3 69.09 26.91 21.82
N PHE A 4 67.82 27.32 21.65
CA PHE A 4 66.82 28.10 22.41
C PHE A 4 65.42 27.80 21.79
N ALA A 5 64.31 27.69 22.53
CA ALA A 5 63.21 28.69 22.75
C ALA A 5 62.61 29.31 21.45
N SER A 6 61.32 29.57 21.22
CA SER A 6 60.16 30.03 22.01
C SER A 6 58.95 30.07 21.03
N GLU A 7 57.80 29.46 21.29
CA GLU A 7 56.57 30.02 21.90
C GLU A 7 55.90 31.25 21.23
N LYS A 8 54.61 31.07 20.82
CA LYS A 8 53.38 31.93 20.99
C LYS A 8 52.46 31.96 19.76
N SER A 9 51.24 31.39 19.88
CA SER A 9 49.91 32.04 20.03
C SER A 9 49.47 32.82 18.78
N THR A 10 48.32 32.59 18.15
CA THR A 10 46.91 32.84 18.57
C THR A 10 46.01 32.18 17.50
N GLY A 11 44.85 31.59 17.80
CA GLY A 11 43.61 32.29 18.12
C GLY A 11 42.78 32.55 16.84
N ASP A 12 41.56 31.99 16.83
CA ASP A 12 40.37 32.42 16.06
C ASP A 12 40.29 32.13 14.55
N GLU A 13 39.15 31.85 13.93
CA GLU A 13 37.77 31.59 14.37
C GLU A 13 36.98 31.10 13.13
N TYR A 14 35.85 30.48 13.45
CA TYR A 14 34.69 30.21 12.60
C TYR A 14 34.40 31.28 11.53
N ARG A 15 34.09 30.83 10.31
CA ARG A 15 33.41 31.64 9.28
C ARG A 15 31.89 31.42 9.35
N PRO A 16 31.07 32.45 9.57
CA PRO A 16 29.66 32.41 9.21
C PRO A 16 29.45 32.95 7.79
N LEU A 17 28.69 32.19 7.01
CA LEU A 17 28.01 32.63 5.80
C LEU A 17 26.86 33.55 6.21
N LEU A 18 26.77 34.74 5.60
CA LEU A 18 25.56 35.46 5.15
C LEU A 18 25.88 36.98 5.06
N SER A 19 25.72 37.54 3.86
CA SER A 19 25.84 38.98 3.62
C SER A 19 24.46 39.67 3.70
N PRO A 20 24.32 40.82 4.39
CA PRO A 20 23.10 41.62 4.37
C PRO A 20 23.12 42.71 3.28
N PRO A 21 21.96 43.28 2.91
CA PRO A 21 21.81 44.15 1.75
C PRO A 21 22.25 45.59 2.03
N THR A 22 22.95 46.20 1.08
CA THR A 22 23.34 47.61 1.12
C THR A 22 22.21 48.53 0.65
N THR A 23 21.80 49.44 1.52
CA THR A 23 21.10 50.68 1.18
C THR A 23 22.12 51.80 0.92
N LYS A 24 21.87 52.70 -0.04
CA LYS A 24 22.21 54.14 0.04
C LYS A 24 21.70 54.97 -1.17
N THR A 25 20.72 55.83 -0.84
CA THR A 25 20.60 57.28 -1.10
C THR A 25 20.76 57.91 -2.50
N HIS A 26 19.65 58.54 -2.94
CA HIS A 26 19.44 59.80 -3.67
C HIS A 26 20.63 60.69 -4.09
N ARG A 27 20.65 61.12 -5.38
CA ARG A 27 20.29 62.49 -5.80
C ARG A 27 20.33 62.70 -7.33
N SER A 28 19.35 63.48 -7.80
CA SER A 28 19.33 64.33 -9.01
C SER A 28 19.10 63.70 -10.39
N ARG A 29 17.86 63.86 -10.90
CA ARG A 29 17.60 64.50 -12.21
C ARG A 29 16.11 64.77 -12.40
N GLN A 30 15.66 65.88 -11.83
CA GLN A 30 14.43 66.55 -12.24
C GLN A 30 14.73 67.32 -13.54
N ARG A 31 14.25 66.80 -14.68
CA ARG A 31 13.86 67.53 -15.90
C ARG A 31 13.71 66.54 -17.06
N ARG A 32 12.49 66.00 -17.20
CA ARG A 32 11.83 65.62 -18.48
C ARG A 32 10.51 64.91 -18.15
N SER A 33 9.62 65.63 -17.46
CA SER A 33 8.20 65.30 -17.49
C SER A 33 7.61 65.81 -18.82
N ARG A 34 6.54 65.15 -19.28
CA ARG A 34 5.71 65.50 -20.45
C ARG A 34 6.30 65.10 -21.81
N ARG A 35 6.45 63.80 -22.05
CA ARG A 35 6.36 63.16 -23.40
C ARG A 35 6.25 61.63 -23.37
N ALA A 36 6.40 60.98 -22.22
CA ALA A 36 6.30 59.51 -22.10
C ALA A 36 4.90 58.97 -21.72
N LEU A 37 3.94 59.82 -21.31
CA LEU A 37 2.61 59.36 -20.90
C LEU A 37 1.62 59.14 -22.07
N GLY A 38 1.92 59.66 -23.27
CA GLY A 38 1.02 59.56 -24.43
C GLY A 38 1.16 58.26 -25.25
N ARG A 39 2.29 57.56 -25.15
CA ARG A 39 2.56 56.34 -25.95
C ARG A 39 2.22 55.03 -25.25
N VAL A 40 1.92 55.06 -23.95
CA VAL A 40 1.49 53.87 -23.18
C VAL A 40 -0.01 53.63 -23.31
N CYS A 41 -0.82 54.68 -23.52
CA CYS A 41 -2.27 54.54 -23.67
C CYS A 41 -2.71 54.03 -25.06
N GLU A 42 -1.96 54.28 -26.13
CA GLU A 42 -2.28 53.76 -27.48
C GLU A 42 -1.95 52.26 -27.64
N ALA A 43 -0.94 51.74 -26.92
CA ALA A 43 -0.58 50.32 -26.97
C ALA A 43 -1.60 49.42 -26.23
N ILE A 44 -2.25 49.94 -25.20
CA ILE A 44 -3.28 49.22 -24.44
C ILE A 44 -4.60 49.15 -25.24
N ALA A 45 -4.93 50.18 -26.02
CA ALA A 45 -6.15 50.20 -26.83
C ALA A 45 -6.12 49.19 -28.01
N TRP A 46 -4.97 48.95 -28.62
CA TRP A 46 -4.82 47.95 -29.70
C TRP A 46 -4.79 46.50 -29.19
N ALA A 47 -4.34 46.26 -27.95
CA ALA A 47 -4.36 44.93 -27.34
C ALA A 47 -5.79 44.45 -27.00
N PHE A 48 -6.70 45.38 -26.66
CA PHE A 48 -8.09 45.04 -26.37
C PHE A 48 -8.93 44.75 -27.63
N PHE A 49 -8.60 45.35 -28.78
CA PHE A 49 -9.36 45.14 -30.03
C PHE A 49 -9.02 43.83 -30.77
N LEU A 50 -7.80 43.30 -30.59
CA LEU A 50 -7.39 42.00 -31.14
C LEU A 50 -7.74 40.81 -30.23
N GLY A 51 -8.02 41.04 -28.95
CA GLY A 51 -8.46 40.00 -28.00
C GLY A 51 -9.95 39.65 -28.08
N PHE A 52 -10.78 40.51 -28.66
CA PHE A 52 -12.24 40.32 -28.69
C PHE A 52 -12.77 39.65 -29.96
N THR A 53 -12.00 39.54 -31.03
CA THR A 53 -12.41 38.85 -32.27
C THR A 53 -11.92 37.41 -32.37
N SER A 54 -10.97 36.99 -31.53
CA SER A 54 -10.53 35.59 -31.41
C SER A 54 -11.37 34.78 -30.41
N CYS A 55 -11.98 35.42 -29.41
CA CYS A 55 -12.85 34.74 -28.44
C CYS A 55 -14.25 34.38 -28.98
N SER A 56 -14.71 35.00 -30.07
CA SER A 56 -16.05 34.72 -30.63
C SER A 56 -16.07 33.61 -31.68
N LEU A 57 -14.92 33.16 -32.20
CA LEU A 57 -14.83 32.05 -33.16
C LEU A 57 -14.34 30.73 -32.54
N ILE A 58 -13.62 30.78 -31.41
CA ILE A 58 -13.23 29.56 -30.66
C ILE A 58 -14.41 29.02 -29.83
N GLY A 59 -15.31 29.90 -29.36
CA GLY A 59 -16.53 29.51 -28.65
C GLY A 59 -17.61 28.83 -29.51
N LEU A 60 -17.53 28.92 -30.84
CA LEU A 60 -18.46 28.29 -31.78
C LEU A 60 -17.93 27.00 -32.43
N TYR A 61 -16.62 26.72 -32.32
CA TYR A 61 -16.04 25.45 -32.78
C TYR A 61 -15.99 24.39 -31.66
N HIS A 62 -15.87 24.80 -30.39
CA HIS A 62 -15.93 23.87 -29.25
C HIS A 62 -17.35 23.49 -28.80
N HIS A 63 -18.40 24.08 -29.40
CA HIS A 63 -19.79 23.82 -28.98
C HIS A 63 -20.62 22.97 -29.95
N ARG A 64 -19.99 22.32 -30.94
CA ARG A 64 -20.71 21.48 -31.93
C ARG A 64 -20.53 19.97 -31.84
N HIS A 65 -19.86 19.45 -30.81
CA HIS A 65 -19.87 18.02 -30.50
C HIS A 65 -20.11 17.77 -29.01
N SER A 66 -21.30 18.10 -28.53
CA SER A 66 -21.81 17.63 -27.24
C SER A 66 -23.32 17.78 -27.15
N TRP A 67 -24.02 17.29 -28.18
CA TRP A 67 -25.44 16.99 -28.11
C TRP A 67 -25.62 15.47 -28.24
N LEU A 68 -24.97 14.74 -27.33
CA LEU A 68 -25.45 13.43 -26.91
C LEU A 68 -26.01 13.63 -25.50
N PRO A 69 -27.22 13.16 -25.20
CA PRO A 69 -27.77 13.29 -23.86
C PRO A 69 -26.85 12.52 -22.90
N ARG A 70 -26.28 13.22 -21.89
CA ARG A 70 -25.71 12.60 -20.68
C ARG A 70 -26.86 12.03 -19.84
N SER A 71 -27.62 11.09 -20.38
CA SER A 71 -28.74 10.47 -19.70
C SER A 71 -28.30 9.13 -19.12
N GLY A 72 -28.02 9.09 -17.81
CA GLY A 72 -28.03 7.84 -17.02
C GLY A 72 -26.70 7.31 -16.45
N LEU A 73 -25.57 7.98 -16.68
CA LEU A 73 -24.24 7.55 -16.23
C LEU A 73 -23.74 8.37 -15.03
N SER A 74 -24.50 8.45 -13.94
CA SER A 74 -24.04 9.10 -12.70
C SER A 74 -23.45 8.05 -11.74
N ALA A 75 -22.55 8.47 -10.85
CA ALA A 75 -22.06 7.61 -9.77
C ALA A 75 -23.21 6.96 -8.98
N SER A 76 -24.30 7.72 -8.75
CA SER A 76 -25.49 7.21 -8.07
C SER A 76 -26.23 6.08 -8.81
N SER A 77 -26.20 6.06 -10.16
CA SER A 77 -26.81 4.97 -10.93
C SER A 77 -25.92 3.73 -10.97
N LEU A 78 -24.60 3.91 -11.03
CA LEU A 78 -23.63 2.81 -10.95
C LEU A 78 -23.69 2.14 -9.56
N GLU A 79 -23.66 2.94 -8.49
CA GLU A 79 -23.74 2.43 -7.11
C GLU A 79 -25.03 1.65 -6.88
N SER A 80 -26.18 2.19 -7.29
CA SER A 80 -27.46 1.50 -7.13
C SER A 80 -27.52 0.16 -7.88
N CYS A 81 -26.95 0.11 -9.09
CA CYS A 81 -26.87 -1.12 -9.89
C CYS A 81 -25.94 -2.15 -9.23
N ALA A 82 -24.73 -1.74 -8.87
CA ALA A 82 -23.73 -2.62 -8.27
C ALA A 82 -24.19 -3.13 -6.89
N TRP A 83 -24.76 -2.25 -6.06
CA TRP A 83 -25.30 -2.63 -4.75
C TRP A 83 -26.36 -3.73 -4.85
N ALA A 84 -27.26 -3.67 -5.83
CA ALA A 84 -28.28 -4.71 -6.01
C ALA A 84 -27.69 -6.11 -6.29
N HIS A 85 -26.46 -6.18 -6.81
CA HIS A 85 -25.73 -7.43 -7.01
C HIS A 85 -24.82 -7.78 -5.82
N LEU A 86 -24.42 -6.82 -5.00
CA LEU A 86 -23.49 -7.00 -3.88
C LEU A 86 -24.19 -7.30 -2.55
N GLU A 87 -25.35 -6.67 -2.29
CA GLU A 87 -26.12 -6.83 -1.05
C GLU A 87 -26.40 -8.29 -0.64
N PRO A 88 -26.66 -9.23 -1.57
CA PRO A 88 -26.85 -10.64 -1.20
C PRO A 88 -25.62 -11.33 -0.61
N HIS A 89 -24.44 -10.70 -0.67
CA HIS A 89 -23.15 -11.26 -0.24
C HIS A 89 -22.63 -10.64 1.07
N LEU A 90 -23.46 -9.88 1.80
CA LEU A 90 -23.06 -9.28 3.07
C LEU A 90 -22.77 -10.32 4.17
N ASP A 91 -23.28 -11.54 4.03
CA ASP A 91 -22.99 -12.66 4.93
C ASP A 91 -21.51 -13.08 4.91
N LEU A 92 -20.78 -12.79 3.83
CA LEU A 92 -19.32 -12.99 3.77
C LEU A 92 -18.56 -12.15 4.80
N LEU A 93 -19.15 -11.07 5.29
CA LEU A 93 -18.57 -10.21 6.33
C LEU A 93 -18.95 -10.64 7.75
N ASP A 94 -19.86 -11.60 7.92
CA ASP A 94 -20.27 -12.15 9.22
C ASP A 94 -19.25 -13.20 9.72
N VAL A 95 -18.05 -12.71 10.02
CA VAL A 95 -16.95 -13.52 10.56
C VAL A 95 -16.58 -13.01 11.94
N ALA A 96 -16.41 -13.91 12.91
CA ALA A 96 -16.03 -13.54 14.27
C ALA A 96 -14.60 -12.95 14.32
N PRO A 97 -14.33 -11.96 15.18
CA PRO A 97 -12.99 -11.46 15.41
C PRO A 97 -12.11 -12.51 16.13
N ILE A 98 -10.80 -12.29 16.09
CA ILE A 98 -9.83 -13.10 16.85
C ILE A 98 -10.15 -13.04 18.34
N THR A 99 -10.18 -14.21 18.98
CA THR A 99 -10.54 -14.32 20.40
C THR A 99 -9.36 -13.99 21.31
N ARG A 100 -9.67 -13.58 22.55
CA ARG A 100 -8.65 -13.35 23.59
C ARG A 100 -7.74 -14.57 23.79
N ASP A 101 -8.30 -15.77 23.80
CA ASP A 101 -7.52 -17.00 24.01
C ASP A 101 -6.52 -17.25 22.88
N GLU A 102 -6.86 -16.88 21.65
CA GLU A 102 -5.93 -16.98 20.52
C GLU A 102 -4.78 -15.98 20.64
N PHE A 103 -5.04 -14.74 21.09
CA PHE A 103 -3.96 -13.80 21.40
C PHE A 103 -2.98 -14.37 22.44
N LEU A 104 -3.49 -14.95 23.53
CA LEU A 104 -2.64 -15.60 24.53
C LEU A 104 -1.81 -16.76 23.96
N GLN A 105 -2.38 -17.55 23.05
CA GLN A 105 -1.66 -18.62 22.36
C GLN A 105 -0.53 -18.08 21.46
N ARG A 106 -0.79 -16.99 20.72
CA ARG A 106 0.23 -16.33 19.88
C ARG A 106 1.40 -15.85 20.72
N GLN A 107 1.14 -15.23 21.85
CA GLN A 107 2.17 -14.72 22.78
C GLN A 107 2.96 -15.87 23.41
N GLY A 108 2.30 -16.96 23.82
CA GLY A 108 2.98 -18.15 24.30
C GLY A 108 3.86 -18.81 23.24
N THR A 109 3.48 -18.71 21.97
CA THR A 109 4.27 -19.19 20.82
C THR A 109 5.47 -18.29 20.55
N LEU A 110 5.28 -16.97 20.57
CA LEU A 110 6.37 -16.00 20.50
C LEU A 110 7.39 -16.21 21.63
N ALA A 111 6.93 -16.36 22.87
CA ALA A 111 7.80 -16.60 24.02
C ALA A 111 8.64 -17.88 23.87
N ARG A 112 8.09 -18.96 23.30
CA ARG A 112 8.87 -20.17 22.95
C ARG A 112 9.97 -19.84 21.94
N ALA A 113 9.63 -19.15 20.85
CA ALA A 113 10.60 -18.77 19.82
C ALA A 113 11.71 -17.85 20.38
N LEU A 114 11.38 -16.93 21.29
CA LEU A 114 12.36 -16.08 21.97
C LEU A 114 13.34 -16.90 22.83
N ARG A 115 12.84 -17.88 23.60
CA ARG A 115 13.70 -18.78 24.40
C ARG A 115 14.65 -19.58 23.52
N GLU A 116 14.16 -20.13 22.41
CA GLU A 116 14.97 -20.90 21.45
C GLU A 116 16.05 -20.03 20.79
N ALA A 117 15.73 -18.76 20.52
CA ALA A 117 16.67 -17.79 19.97
C ALA A 117 17.65 -17.19 21.00
N GLY A 118 17.47 -17.48 22.30
CA GLY A 118 18.26 -16.88 23.37
C GLY A 118 18.04 -15.37 23.52
N VAL A 119 16.81 -14.90 23.28
CA VAL A 119 16.40 -13.50 23.38
C VAL A 119 15.50 -13.31 24.60
N ASP A 120 15.65 -12.17 25.30
CA ASP A 120 14.90 -11.90 26.53
C ASP A 120 13.48 -11.38 26.27
N ALA A 121 13.29 -10.55 25.23
CA ALA A 121 11.99 -10.01 24.87
C ALA A 121 11.88 -9.64 23.39
N PHE A 122 10.64 -9.65 22.90
CA PHE A 122 10.23 -9.02 21.65
C PHE A 122 9.70 -7.62 21.95
N VAL A 123 10.13 -6.62 21.18
CA VAL A 123 9.72 -5.23 21.33
C VAL A 123 9.19 -4.70 20.00
N ALA A 124 8.00 -4.09 20.02
CA ALA A 124 7.38 -3.49 18.85
C ALA A 124 6.78 -2.12 19.16
N GLU A 125 6.76 -1.24 18.16
CA GLU A 125 5.89 -0.06 18.16
C GLU A 125 4.45 -0.45 17.77
N PRO A 126 3.46 0.46 17.81
CA PRO A 126 2.20 0.27 17.10
C PRO A 126 2.45 -0.12 15.63
N SER A 127 2.12 -1.36 15.29
CA SER A 127 2.39 -2.03 14.02
C SER A 127 1.49 -3.26 13.89
N ALA A 128 1.56 -3.97 12.77
CA ALA A 128 0.82 -5.21 12.62
C ALA A 128 1.23 -6.29 13.63
N SER A 129 2.47 -6.28 14.12
CA SER A 129 2.91 -7.20 15.18
C SER A 129 2.23 -6.88 16.52
N SER A 130 2.08 -5.62 16.89
CA SER A 130 1.37 -5.26 18.12
C SER A 130 -0.15 -5.43 17.99
N ALA A 131 -0.71 -5.29 16.79
CA ALA A 131 -2.08 -5.72 16.50
C ALA A 131 -2.22 -7.25 16.66
N TYR A 132 -1.32 -8.03 16.06
CA TYR A 132 -1.33 -9.49 16.06
C TYR A 132 -1.20 -10.11 17.45
N TYR A 133 -0.33 -9.55 18.30
CA TYR A 133 -0.05 -10.11 19.62
C TYR A 133 -0.89 -9.50 20.73
N ALA A 134 -1.33 -8.25 20.64
CA ALA A 134 -1.89 -7.53 21.79
C ALA A 134 -3.17 -6.74 21.50
N ASN A 135 -3.70 -6.82 20.27
CA ASN A 135 -4.84 -6.04 19.81
C ASN A 135 -4.60 -4.52 19.94
N ILE A 136 -3.37 -4.08 19.72
CA ILE A 136 -3.03 -2.65 19.68
C ILE A 136 -3.09 -2.21 18.23
N SER A 137 -4.10 -1.41 17.89
CA SER A 137 -4.25 -0.88 16.52
C SER A 137 -3.00 -0.11 16.07
N TYR A 138 -2.54 -0.37 14.85
CA TYR A 138 -1.49 0.42 14.19
C TYR A 138 -2.02 1.76 13.64
N THR A 139 -3.31 2.10 13.87
CA THR A 139 -3.85 3.44 13.59
C THR A 139 -3.37 4.50 14.58
N TYR A 140 -2.55 4.13 15.56
CA TYR A 140 -1.82 5.10 16.37
C TYR A 140 -0.70 5.73 15.54
N GLU A 141 -0.79 7.06 15.36
CA GLU A 141 0.31 7.81 14.77
C GLU A 141 1.55 7.69 15.66
N LEU A 142 2.65 7.20 15.08
CA LEU A 142 3.93 7.20 15.74
C LEU A 142 4.40 8.64 15.97
N SER A 143 4.80 8.95 17.19
CA SER A 143 5.39 10.25 17.55
C SER A 143 6.87 10.12 17.89
N GLU A 144 7.54 11.21 18.21
CA GLU A 144 8.89 11.21 18.78
C GLU A 144 8.98 10.53 20.16
N ARG A 145 7.84 10.30 20.82
CA ARG A 145 7.75 9.66 22.14
C ARG A 145 7.60 8.15 21.98
N PRO A 146 8.53 7.32 22.50
CA PRO A 146 8.39 5.88 22.45
C PRO A 146 7.14 5.40 23.20
N PHE A 147 6.29 4.66 22.47
CA PHE A 147 5.26 3.79 23.00
C PHE A 147 5.54 2.39 22.46
N LEU A 148 5.93 1.48 23.36
CA LEU A 148 6.45 0.17 22.97
C LEU A 148 5.62 -0.93 23.62
N MET A 149 5.22 -1.92 22.82
CA MET A 149 4.76 -3.22 23.27
C MET A 149 5.98 -4.10 23.58
N ILE A 150 5.96 -4.80 24.71
CA ILE A 150 6.99 -5.76 25.10
C ILE A 150 6.33 -7.08 25.48
N ILE A 151 6.85 -8.17 24.91
CA ILE A 151 6.49 -9.53 25.29
C ILE A 151 7.77 -10.28 25.60
N ASP A 152 7.94 -10.67 26.86
CA ASP A 152 9.14 -11.36 27.29
C ASP A 152 9.13 -12.86 26.93
N LYS A 153 10.28 -13.50 27.13
CA LYS A 153 10.47 -14.94 26.90
C LYS A 153 9.64 -15.84 27.82
N ASP A 154 8.91 -15.31 28.79
CA ASP A 154 7.98 -16.02 29.68
C ASP A 154 6.50 -15.70 29.35
N ALA A 155 6.27 -15.00 28.24
CA ALA A 155 4.97 -14.53 27.76
C ALA A 155 4.32 -13.48 28.68
N HIS A 156 5.09 -12.80 29.53
CA HIS A 156 4.59 -11.62 30.21
C HIS A 156 4.57 -10.43 29.27
N PHE A 157 3.46 -9.70 29.34
CA PHE A 157 3.24 -8.51 28.56
C PHE A 157 3.42 -7.26 29.40
N SER A 158 4.20 -6.32 28.87
CA SER A 158 4.32 -4.97 29.40
C SER A 158 4.29 -3.95 28.27
N TYR A 159 4.06 -2.69 28.60
CA TYR A 159 4.23 -1.60 27.65
C TYR A 159 4.97 -0.41 28.26
N LEU A 160 5.84 0.19 27.45
CA LEU A 160 6.53 1.44 27.78
C LEU A 160 5.68 2.61 27.30
N VAL A 161 5.39 3.58 28.17
CA VAL A 161 4.53 4.73 27.83
C VAL A 161 4.99 6.00 28.55
N PRO A 162 4.83 7.20 27.95
CA PRO A 162 4.99 8.44 28.69
C PRO A 162 4.04 8.50 29.89
N ASN A 163 4.52 8.94 31.05
CA ASN A 163 3.71 8.97 32.28
C ASN A 163 2.37 9.70 32.13
N PHE A 164 2.32 10.77 31.33
CA PHE A 164 1.10 11.55 31.11
C PHE A 164 0.08 10.85 30.18
N GLU A 165 0.52 9.85 29.40
CA GLU A 165 -0.31 9.05 28.48
C GLU A 165 -0.78 7.72 29.11
N ALA A 166 -0.20 7.32 30.25
CA ALA A 166 -0.42 6.02 30.87
C ALA A 166 -1.91 5.72 31.11
N GLY A 167 -2.68 6.72 31.57
CA GLY A 167 -4.13 6.56 31.81
C GLY A 167 -4.93 6.34 30.52
N ARG A 168 -4.58 7.03 29.42
CA ARG A 168 -5.23 6.84 28.13
C ARG A 168 -4.91 5.46 27.55
N ILE A 169 -3.64 5.07 27.60
CA ILE A 169 -3.19 3.77 27.07
C ILE A 169 -3.75 2.60 27.90
N ALA A 170 -3.84 2.74 29.23
CA ALA A 170 -4.45 1.71 30.08
C ALA A 170 -5.93 1.45 29.73
N GLY A 171 -6.63 2.43 29.17
CA GLY A 171 -8.02 2.33 28.72
C GLY A 171 -8.21 1.69 27.35
N LEU A 172 -7.14 1.30 26.66
CA LEU A 172 -7.25 0.59 25.37
C LEU A 172 -7.73 -0.84 25.58
N ASP A 173 -8.52 -1.32 24.62
CA ASP A 173 -9.08 -2.67 24.56
C ASP A 173 -8.01 -3.70 24.16
N MET A 174 -6.96 -3.76 24.97
CA MET A 174 -5.88 -4.74 24.87
C MET A 174 -6.30 -6.08 25.50
N VAL A 175 -5.65 -7.15 25.05
CA VAL A 175 -5.87 -8.55 25.48
C VAL A 175 -5.80 -8.74 27.01
N TYR A 176 -5.05 -7.89 27.72
CA TYR A 176 -4.76 -8.01 29.16
C TYR A 176 -5.55 -7.04 30.05
N SER A 177 -6.06 -7.58 31.16
CA SER A 177 -6.58 -6.79 32.28
C SER A 177 -5.50 -6.45 33.33
N ASP A 178 -4.46 -7.26 33.44
CA ASP A 178 -3.37 -7.25 34.42
C ASP A 178 -2.03 -6.83 33.79
N LYS A 179 -2.07 -5.76 33.01
CA LYS A 179 -0.94 -5.23 32.24
C LYS A 179 0.09 -4.52 33.14
N GLU A 180 1.38 -4.81 32.93
CA GLU A 180 2.47 -4.04 33.55
C GLU A 180 2.72 -2.76 32.74
N VAL A 181 2.68 -1.62 33.44
CA VAL A 181 2.87 -0.29 32.87
C VAL A 181 4.26 0.21 33.22
N ILE A 182 5.14 0.31 32.23
CA ILE A 182 6.47 0.90 32.38
C ILE A 182 6.37 2.38 32.00
N GLY A 183 6.16 3.23 33.00
CA GLY A 183 6.04 4.67 32.81
C GLY A 183 7.40 5.36 32.75
N TRP A 184 7.58 6.29 31.81
CA TRP A 184 8.76 7.16 31.73
C TRP A 184 8.38 8.65 31.76
N GLY A 185 9.15 9.46 32.50
CA GLY A 185 9.00 10.92 32.56
C GLY A 185 9.70 11.61 31.39
N GLU A 186 9.20 12.75 30.93
CA GLU A 186 9.74 13.52 29.79
C GLU A 186 11.21 13.93 29.97
N GLU A 187 11.69 14.02 31.22
CA GLU A 187 13.07 14.30 31.60
C GLU A 187 13.99 13.07 31.64
N GLN A 188 13.45 11.87 31.44
CA GLN A 188 14.16 10.59 31.51
C GLN A 188 14.44 10.03 30.12
N SER A 189 15.44 9.16 30.02
CA SER A 189 15.61 8.31 28.83
C SER A 189 14.59 7.16 28.87
N PRO A 190 13.63 7.07 27.94
CA PRO A 190 12.69 5.94 27.87
C PRO A 190 13.40 4.59 27.73
N TYR A 191 14.56 4.59 27.08
CA TYR A 191 15.34 3.39 26.81
C TYR A 191 16.06 2.87 28.06
N GLU A 192 16.62 3.77 28.89
CA GLU A 192 17.22 3.39 30.17
C GLU A 192 16.16 2.91 31.17
N VAL A 193 14.98 3.56 31.16
CA VAL A 193 13.83 3.12 31.96
C VAL A 193 13.42 1.70 31.58
N LEU A 194 13.26 1.42 30.28
CA LEU A 194 12.90 0.09 29.80
C LEU A 194 13.98 -0.96 30.12
N ALA A 195 15.25 -0.67 29.83
CA ALA A 195 16.35 -1.58 30.11
C ALA A 195 16.42 -1.96 31.60
N LYS A 196 16.23 -0.98 32.49
CA LYS A 196 16.24 -1.20 33.94
C LYS A 196 15.01 -1.96 34.45
N ALA A 197 13.82 -1.63 33.96
CA ALA A 197 12.58 -2.25 34.40
C ALA A 197 12.49 -3.72 33.97
N GLY A 198 12.84 -4.02 32.70
CA GLY A 198 12.77 -5.38 32.16
C GLY A 198 13.99 -6.25 32.49
N GLY A 199 15.13 -5.66 32.85
CA GLY A 199 16.37 -6.40 33.08
C GLY A 199 16.87 -7.13 31.82
N PHE A 200 16.52 -6.62 30.63
CA PHE A 200 16.81 -7.24 29.35
C PHE A 200 18.26 -7.01 28.95
N ASN A 201 18.97 -8.07 28.57
CA ASN A 201 20.31 -7.98 28.00
C ASN A 201 20.25 -8.01 26.48
N LYS A 202 19.30 -8.76 25.92
CA LYS A 202 19.12 -8.94 24.48
C LYS A 202 17.66 -8.92 24.08
N VAL A 203 17.28 -8.02 23.17
CA VAL A 203 15.91 -7.88 22.68
C VAL A 203 15.85 -8.01 21.16
N MET A 204 14.76 -8.60 20.68
CA MET A 204 14.42 -8.67 19.26
C MET A 204 13.42 -7.57 18.94
N LEU A 205 13.69 -6.80 17.89
CA LEU A 205 12.77 -5.76 17.43
C LEU A 205 11.87 -6.25 16.30
N ASP A 206 10.63 -5.76 16.30
CA ASP A 206 9.75 -5.80 15.14
C ASP A 206 10.42 -5.14 13.93
N GLU A 207 10.20 -5.68 12.74
CA GLU A 207 10.91 -5.25 11.52
C GLU A 207 10.59 -3.80 11.09
N HIS A 208 9.45 -3.27 11.53
CA HIS A 208 9.04 -1.88 11.29
C HIS A 208 9.45 -0.90 12.39
N THR A 209 10.10 -1.40 13.46
CA THR A 209 10.56 -0.54 14.56
C THR A 209 11.54 0.51 14.04
N ARG A 210 11.26 1.78 14.33
CA ARG A 210 12.09 2.90 13.86
C ARG A 210 13.50 2.82 14.44
N PHE A 211 14.48 3.20 13.62
CA PHE A 211 15.91 3.18 13.99
C PHE A 211 16.22 3.91 15.32
N MET A 212 15.48 4.96 15.66
CA MET A 212 15.66 5.69 16.93
C MET A 212 15.45 4.79 18.15
N ILE A 213 14.54 3.82 18.09
CA ILE A 213 14.26 2.88 19.18
C ILE A 213 15.42 1.91 19.33
N ALA A 214 15.89 1.34 18.20
CA ALA A 214 17.06 0.46 18.17
C ALA A 214 18.30 1.16 18.73
N ALA A 215 18.60 2.36 18.23
CA ALA A 215 19.75 3.14 18.68
C ALA A 215 19.64 3.54 20.16
N GLY A 216 18.44 3.90 20.62
CA GLY A 216 18.16 4.24 22.02
C GLY A 216 18.41 3.07 22.96
N LEU A 217 17.90 1.87 22.64
CA LEU A 217 18.09 0.66 23.42
C LEU A 217 19.57 0.21 23.43
N GLN A 218 20.25 0.28 22.28
CA GLN A 218 21.69 0.01 22.21
C GLN A 218 22.49 1.00 23.06
N GLY A 219 22.13 2.29 23.04
CA GLY A 219 22.73 3.31 23.90
C GLY A 219 22.51 3.08 25.39
N ALA A 220 21.39 2.46 25.76
CA ALA A 220 21.09 2.01 27.12
C ALA A 220 21.78 0.69 27.51
N GLY A 221 22.61 0.11 26.63
CA GLY A 221 23.38 -1.11 26.90
C GLY A 221 22.66 -2.42 26.58
N VAL A 222 21.55 -2.38 25.84
CA VAL A 222 20.80 -3.57 25.42
C VAL A 222 21.29 -4.05 24.04
N GLU A 223 21.60 -5.34 23.90
CA GLU A 223 21.83 -5.95 22.60
C GLU A 223 20.52 -5.98 21.81
N VAL A 224 20.51 -5.37 20.63
CA VAL A 224 19.34 -5.34 19.75
C VAL A 224 19.60 -6.23 18.54
N VAL A 225 18.69 -7.17 18.28
CA VAL A 225 18.71 -8.04 17.09
C VAL A 225 17.47 -7.82 16.23
N PRO A 226 17.58 -7.98 14.89
CA PRO A 226 16.43 -7.94 14.02
C PRO A 226 15.49 -9.12 14.26
N MET A 227 14.23 -9.00 13.83
CA MET A 227 13.30 -10.11 13.81
C MET A 227 13.89 -11.29 13.04
N SER A 228 13.85 -12.49 13.62
CA SER A 228 14.31 -13.71 12.95
C SER A 228 13.25 -14.26 12.01
N GLU A 229 13.65 -15.04 11.00
CA GLU A 229 12.74 -15.74 10.09
C GLU A 229 11.71 -16.60 10.85
N THR A 230 12.12 -17.25 11.94
CA THR A 230 11.21 -18.02 12.81
C THR A 230 10.10 -17.16 13.39
N VAL A 231 10.42 -15.94 13.86
CA VAL A 231 9.43 -15.03 14.43
C VAL A 231 8.58 -14.37 13.35
N GLN A 232 9.15 -14.02 12.19
CA GLN A 232 8.40 -13.57 11.00
C GLN A 232 7.35 -14.60 10.58
N SER A 233 7.74 -15.89 10.59
CA SER A 233 6.86 -17.01 10.21
C SER A 233 5.63 -17.18 11.09
N LEU A 234 5.66 -16.66 12.32
CA LEU A 234 4.52 -16.79 13.24
C LEU A 234 3.29 -16.04 12.72
N ARG A 235 3.50 -14.92 12.01
CA ARG A 235 2.42 -14.18 11.33
C ARG A 235 2.15 -14.72 9.93
N SER A 236 3.19 -15.21 9.23
CA SER A 236 3.02 -15.69 7.86
C SER A 236 2.10 -16.91 7.78
N VAL A 237 2.11 -17.78 8.80
CA VAL A 237 1.25 -18.97 8.90
C VAL A 237 -0.05 -18.65 9.64
N LYS A 238 -1.16 -18.65 8.92
CA LYS A 238 -2.47 -18.21 9.41
C LYS A 238 -3.17 -19.33 10.21
N THR A 239 -3.82 -18.96 11.30
CA THR A 239 -4.77 -19.84 12.01
C THR A 239 -6.06 -20.00 11.21
N GLU A 240 -6.90 -20.98 11.59
CA GLU A 240 -8.22 -21.15 10.97
C GLU A 240 -9.13 -19.92 11.12
N ALA A 241 -9.03 -19.20 12.24
CA ALA A 241 -9.79 -17.96 12.46
C ALA A 241 -9.31 -16.86 11.51
N GLU A 242 -8.00 -16.70 11.35
CA GLU A 242 -7.42 -15.73 10.40
C GLU A 242 -7.79 -16.06 8.96
N ILE A 243 -7.74 -17.35 8.58
CA ILE A 243 -8.14 -17.82 7.25
C ILE A 243 -9.63 -17.54 7.02
N ALA A 244 -10.49 -17.73 8.02
CA ALA A 244 -11.93 -17.42 7.88
C ALA A 244 -12.16 -15.93 7.62
N ILE A 245 -11.45 -15.04 8.33
CA ILE A 245 -11.53 -13.60 8.13
C ILE A 245 -11.05 -13.22 6.74
N LEU A 246 -9.88 -13.72 6.33
CA LEU A 246 -9.31 -13.48 5.00
C LEU A 246 -10.25 -13.96 3.88
N LYS A 247 -10.87 -15.15 4.03
CA LYS A 247 -11.88 -15.66 3.09
C LYS A 247 -13.11 -14.76 3.01
N GLY A 248 -13.59 -14.28 4.16
CA GLY A 248 -14.73 -13.38 4.22
C GLY A 248 -14.49 -12.09 3.44
N ILE A 249 -13.42 -11.35 3.79
CA ILE A 249 -13.14 -10.06 3.18
C ILE A 249 -12.71 -10.17 1.71
N ASN A 250 -11.89 -11.15 1.34
CA ASN A 250 -11.49 -11.33 -0.06
C ASN A 250 -12.63 -11.85 -0.94
N GLY A 251 -13.49 -12.73 -0.39
CA GLY A 251 -14.71 -13.16 -1.06
C GLY A 251 -15.65 -11.98 -1.32
N PHE A 252 -15.87 -11.14 -0.31
CA PHE A 252 -16.69 -9.94 -0.45
C PHE A 252 -16.10 -8.95 -1.47
N THR A 253 -14.79 -8.71 -1.42
CA THR A 253 -14.09 -7.85 -2.38
C THR A 253 -14.21 -8.36 -3.81
N LEU A 254 -14.10 -9.68 -4.04
CA LEU A 254 -14.34 -10.26 -5.37
C LEU A 254 -15.79 -10.05 -5.84
N GLU A 255 -16.78 -10.25 -4.97
CA GLU A 255 -18.18 -10.01 -5.32
C GLU A 255 -18.46 -8.52 -5.58
N LEU A 256 -17.76 -7.61 -4.92
CA LEU A 256 -17.80 -6.17 -5.22
C LEU A 256 -17.28 -5.91 -6.63
N VAL A 257 -16.13 -6.46 -7.03
CA VAL A 257 -15.61 -6.35 -8.40
C VAL A 257 -16.59 -6.92 -9.43
N ARG A 258 -17.18 -8.09 -9.16
CA ARG A 258 -18.22 -8.70 -10.02
C ARG A 258 -19.46 -7.82 -10.13
N SER A 259 -19.86 -7.17 -9.05
CA SER A 259 -21.00 -6.25 -9.04
C SER A 259 -20.74 -5.02 -9.91
N LEU A 260 -19.52 -4.48 -9.88
CA LEU A 260 -19.09 -3.37 -10.73
C LEU A 260 -19.05 -3.80 -12.19
N GLN A 261 -18.47 -4.96 -12.50
CA GLN A 261 -18.35 -5.46 -13.88
C GLN A 261 -19.71 -5.52 -14.61
N LYS A 262 -20.78 -5.92 -13.91
CA LYS A 262 -22.14 -6.00 -14.45
C LYS A 262 -22.74 -4.62 -14.79
N CYS A 263 -22.23 -3.56 -14.17
CA CYS A 263 -22.86 -2.24 -14.19
C CYS A 263 -22.01 -1.15 -14.85
N ILE A 264 -20.69 -1.35 -14.97
CA ILE A 264 -19.79 -0.47 -15.72
C ILE A 264 -20.21 -0.44 -17.20
N LYS A 265 -20.15 0.74 -17.81
CA LYS A 265 -20.48 0.95 -19.22
C LYS A 265 -19.45 1.85 -19.89
N ILE A 266 -19.28 1.67 -21.18
CA ILE A 266 -18.53 2.59 -22.04
C ILE A 266 -19.08 4.01 -21.87
N GLY A 267 -18.19 5.00 -21.84
CA GLY A 267 -18.51 6.39 -21.58
C GLY A 267 -18.50 6.80 -20.11
N MET A 268 -18.28 5.86 -19.17
CA MET A 268 -18.07 6.20 -17.76
C MET A 268 -16.66 6.76 -17.52
N ALA A 269 -16.55 7.73 -16.61
CA ALA A 269 -15.24 8.22 -16.15
C ALA A 269 -14.64 7.25 -15.13
N GLN A 270 -13.32 7.13 -15.12
CA GLN A 270 -12.55 6.28 -14.21
C GLN A 270 -12.89 6.57 -12.75
N GLU A 271 -12.94 7.85 -12.39
CA GLU A 271 -13.26 8.33 -11.03
C GLU A 271 -14.68 7.96 -10.59
N THR A 272 -15.60 7.78 -11.55
CA THR A 272 -16.96 7.32 -11.21
C THR A 272 -16.95 5.89 -10.69
N VAL A 273 -16.10 5.04 -11.27
CA VAL A 273 -15.95 3.63 -10.82
C VAL A 273 -15.22 3.59 -9.48
N VAL A 274 -14.13 4.33 -9.32
CA VAL A 274 -13.38 4.44 -8.04
C VAL A 274 -14.31 4.88 -6.91
N ALA A 275 -15.00 6.01 -7.06
CA ALA A 275 -15.89 6.54 -6.03
C ALA A 275 -17.05 5.59 -5.72
N THR A 276 -17.54 4.85 -6.71
CA THR A 276 -18.59 3.85 -6.48
C THR A 276 -18.06 2.67 -5.67
N ALA A 277 -16.85 2.17 -5.98
CA ALA A 277 -16.26 1.07 -5.26
C ALA A 277 -16.06 1.40 -3.76
N GLU A 278 -15.56 2.61 -3.46
CA GLU A 278 -15.43 3.13 -2.09
C GLU A 278 -16.79 3.27 -1.39
N ALA A 279 -17.81 3.76 -2.11
CA ALA A 279 -19.17 3.87 -1.58
C ALA A 279 -19.79 2.50 -1.26
N LEU A 280 -19.51 1.47 -2.06
CA LEU A 280 -19.99 0.11 -1.84
C LEU A 280 -19.40 -0.51 -0.56
N PHE A 281 -18.09 -0.36 -0.31
CA PHE A 281 -17.48 -0.76 0.97
C PHE A 281 -18.10 -0.03 2.16
N THR A 282 -18.27 1.28 2.02
CA THR A 282 -18.90 2.12 3.07
C THR A 282 -20.31 1.61 3.37
N ARG A 283 -21.10 1.36 2.32
CA ARG A 283 -22.50 0.93 2.44
C ARG A 283 -22.64 -0.48 3.00
N ALA A 284 -21.67 -1.36 2.74
CA ALA A 284 -21.60 -2.69 3.33
C ALA A 284 -21.18 -2.70 4.80
N GLY A 285 -20.72 -1.57 5.35
CA GLY A 285 -20.33 -1.46 6.75
C GLY A 285 -18.94 -2.02 7.05
N VAL A 286 -18.07 -2.14 6.03
CA VAL A 286 -16.69 -2.67 6.19
C VAL A 286 -15.80 -1.74 7.04
N GLY A 287 -16.23 -0.49 7.27
CA GLY A 287 -15.54 0.45 8.15
C GLY A 287 -14.67 1.43 7.37
N SER A 288 -13.36 1.39 7.57
CA SER A 288 -12.38 2.29 6.93
C SER A 288 -11.18 1.51 6.39
N GLY A 289 -10.24 2.18 5.73
CA GLY A 289 -9.03 1.55 5.20
C GLY A 289 -9.22 0.78 3.88
N TYR A 290 -10.36 0.96 3.21
CA TYR A 290 -10.54 0.56 1.81
C TYR A 290 -9.81 1.51 0.85
N TRP A 291 -9.44 0.98 -0.30
CA TRP A 291 -8.79 1.71 -1.40
C TRP A 291 -9.17 1.07 -2.73
N SER A 292 -9.12 1.82 -3.83
CA SER A 292 -9.36 1.29 -5.17
C SER A 292 -8.50 1.99 -6.22
N ILE A 293 -7.85 1.19 -7.06
CA ILE A 293 -7.17 1.58 -8.28
C ILE A 293 -8.03 1.08 -9.44
N VAL A 294 -8.59 2.00 -10.23
CA VAL A 294 -9.27 1.67 -11.48
C VAL A 294 -8.50 2.33 -12.61
N LEU A 295 -8.12 1.56 -13.63
CA LEU A 295 -7.32 2.02 -14.77
C LEU A 295 -7.94 1.52 -16.09
N PHE A 296 -8.18 2.43 -17.03
CA PHE A 296 -8.72 2.08 -18.35
C PHE A 296 -7.62 2.04 -19.42
N GLY A 297 -7.61 1.00 -20.25
CA GLY A 297 -6.73 0.86 -21.42
C GLY A 297 -5.26 1.19 -21.14
N ASP A 298 -4.71 2.19 -21.82
CA ASP A 298 -3.30 2.60 -21.71
C ASP A 298 -2.87 3.11 -20.33
N GLN A 299 -3.80 3.54 -19.48
CA GLN A 299 -3.46 3.93 -18.10
C GLN A 299 -3.09 2.73 -17.23
N ALA A 300 -3.57 1.52 -17.58
CA ALA A 300 -3.22 0.30 -16.89
C ALA A 300 -1.72 -0.08 -17.08
N ALA A 301 -1.02 0.53 -18.03
CA ALA A 301 0.42 0.36 -18.21
C ALA A 301 1.27 0.88 -17.02
N TYR A 302 0.65 1.60 -16.07
CA TYR A 302 1.27 2.03 -14.83
C TYR A 302 0.60 1.26 -13.67
N PRO A 303 1.27 0.26 -13.06
CA PRO A 303 0.62 -0.70 -12.15
C PRO A 303 -0.03 -0.07 -10.91
N HIS A 304 0.48 1.10 -10.47
CA HIS A 304 -0.06 1.89 -9.36
C HIS A 304 -0.82 3.15 -9.83
N GLY A 305 -1.15 3.24 -11.12
CA GLY A 305 -1.77 4.41 -11.73
C GLY A 305 -0.84 5.62 -11.86
N GLY A 306 -1.42 6.82 -11.92
CA GLY A 306 -0.69 8.09 -12.01
C GLY A 306 -1.26 9.11 -12.99
N LYS A 307 -2.27 8.74 -13.78
CA LYS A 307 -3.05 9.65 -14.63
C LYS A 307 -4.53 9.56 -14.25
N PHE A 308 -5.24 10.65 -14.42
CA PHE A 308 -6.66 10.82 -14.05
C PHE A 308 -7.46 11.36 -15.25
N GLY A 309 -8.78 11.30 -15.16
CA GLY A 309 -9.71 11.94 -16.09
C GLY A 309 -9.97 11.16 -17.38
N LYS A 310 -9.74 9.84 -17.38
CA LYS A 310 -10.03 8.99 -18.53
C LYS A 310 -11.48 8.54 -18.54
N THR A 311 -12.08 8.56 -19.73
CA THR A 311 -13.39 7.97 -19.99
C THR A 311 -13.17 6.61 -20.63
N LEU A 312 -13.93 5.60 -20.21
CA LEU A 312 -13.84 4.25 -20.77
C LEU A 312 -14.30 4.25 -22.24
N GLU A 313 -13.45 3.79 -23.15
CA GLU A 313 -13.75 3.67 -24.57
C GLU A 313 -14.00 2.22 -24.98
N GLU A 314 -14.62 2.01 -26.14
CA GLU A 314 -14.74 0.66 -26.74
C GLU A 314 -13.35 0.14 -27.10
N GLY A 315 -13.11 -1.16 -26.95
CA GLY A 315 -11.79 -1.75 -27.23
C GLY A 315 -10.82 -1.70 -26.05
N GLU A 316 -11.24 -1.21 -24.88
CA GLU A 316 -10.39 -1.09 -23.69
C GLU A 316 -10.77 -2.06 -22.58
N PHE A 317 -9.77 -2.61 -21.90
CA PHE A 317 -9.95 -3.26 -20.61
C PHE A 317 -10.16 -2.25 -19.49
N VAL A 318 -10.83 -2.72 -18.43
CA VAL A 318 -10.85 -2.07 -17.12
C VAL A 318 -10.04 -2.92 -16.15
N LEU A 319 -8.92 -2.39 -15.67
CA LEU A 319 -8.19 -2.97 -14.54
C LEU A 319 -8.76 -2.38 -13.26
N ILE A 320 -9.25 -3.24 -12.36
CA ILE A 320 -9.71 -2.90 -11.01
C ILE A 320 -8.83 -3.66 -10.04
N ASP A 321 -8.05 -2.93 -9.27
CA ASP A 321 -7.27 -3.44 -8.15
C ASP A 321 -7.79 -2.77 -6.88
N ILE A 322 -8.23 -3.57 -5.92
CA ILE A 322 -9.06 -3.08 -4.83
C ILE A 322 -8.93 -3.95 -3.59
N GLY A 323 -8.96 -3.30 -2.43
CA GLY A 323 -8.82 -3.95 -1.14
C GLY A 323 -9.52 -3.22 -0.02
N SER A 324 -9.75 -3.93 1.08
CA SER A 324 -10.25 -3.40 2.35
C SER A 324 -9.80 -4.28 3.51
N LYS A 325 -10.39 -4.12 4.69
CA LYS A 325 -10.02 -4.86 5.90
C LYS A 325 -11.25 -5.38 6.64
N LEU A 326 -11.14 -6.58 7.19
CA LEU A 326 -12.08 -7.12 8.18
C LEU A 326 -11.28 -7.56 9.39
N HIS A 327 -11.62 -7.03 10.58
CA HIS A 327 -10.82 -7.23 11.80
C HIS A 327 -9.32 -6.98 11.58
N ASP A 328 -9.00 -5.94 10.81
CA ASP A 328 -7.68 -5.54 10.32
C ASP A 328 -6.98 -6.44 9.29
N TYR A 329 -7.51 -7.64 8.98
CA TYR A 329 -6.95 -8.49 7.92
C TYR A 329 -7.38 -7.99 6.54
N GLY A 330 -6.41 -7.89 5.62
CA GLY A 330 -6.58 -7.29 4.30
C GLY A 330 -7.28 -8.19 3.27
N SER A 331 -7.96 -7.55 2.34
CA SER A 331 -8.22 -8.09 1.01
C SER A 331 -7.41 -7.38 -0.06
N ASP A 332 -7.00 -8.14 -1.08
CA ASP A 332 -6.21 -7.66 -2.20
C ASP A 332 -6.60 -8.45 -3.46
N VAL A 333 -7.36 -7.81 -4.35
CA VAL A 333 -7.94 -8.48 -5.52
C VAL A 333 -7.84 -7.56 -6.72
N THR A 334 -6.98 -7.93 -7.67
CA THR A 334 -6.96 -7.36 -9.02
C THR A 334 -7.75 -8.21 -10.02
N ARG A 335 -8.57 -7.54 -10.83
CA ARG A 335 -9.16 -8.06 -12.06
C ARG A 335 -8.95 -7.12 -13.23
N THR A 336 -8.58 -7.69 -14.37
CA THR A 336 -8.68 -7.01 -15.67
C THR A 336 -9.91 -7.54 -16.40
N ILE A 337 -10.95 -6.72 -16.53
CA ILE A 337 -12.29 -7.11 -16.95
C ILE A 337 -12.74 -6.40 -18.23
N LEU A 338 -13.79 -6.95 -18.84
CA LEU A 338 -14.60 -6.29 -19.85
C LEU A 338 -16.02 -6.06 -19.34
N PRO A 339 -16.60 -4.86 -19.56
CA PRO A 339 -18.03 -4.64 -19.38
C PRO A 339 -18.86 -5.62 -20.22
N SER A 340 -20.09 -5.89 -19.78
CA SER A 340 -21.00 -6.76 -20.52
C SER A 340 -21.23 -6.26 -21.95
N GLY A 341 -20.95 -7.12 -22.93
CA GLY A 341 -21.09 -6.83 -24.37
C GLY A 341 -19.94 -6.04 -25.00
N ALA A 342 -18.96 -5.57 -24.23
CA ALA A 342 -17.77 -4.91 -24.74
C ALA A 342 -16.77 -5.92 -25.31
N THR A 343 -15.93 -5.49 -26.23
CA THR A 343 -14.88 -6.33 -26.83
C THR A 343 -13.53 -5.60 -26.84
N VAL A 344 -12.45 -6.37 -26.94
CA VAL A 344 -11.11 -5.87 -27.26
C VAL A 344 -10.59 -6.57 -28.51
N SER A 345 -9.46 -6.11 -29.06
CA SER A 345 -8.78 -6.82 -30.14
C SER A 345 -8.32 -8.22 -29.71
N GLU A 346 -8.22 -9.15 -30.67
CA GLU A 346 -7.66 -10.49 -30.42
C GLU A 346 -6.27 -10.43 -29.79
N GLU A 347 -5.49 -9.41 -30.15
CA GLU A 347 -4.18 -9.17 -29.58
C GLU A 347 -4.25 -8.87 -28.07
N LEU A 348 -5.11 -7.93 -27.65
CA LEU A 348 -5.27 -7.61 -26.22
C LEU A 348 -5.86 -8.79 -25.45
N MET A 349 -6.77 -9.55 -26.06
CA MET A 349 -7.27 -10.79 -25.46
C MET A 349 -6.13 -11.80 -25.26
N GLY A 350 -5.23 -11.95 -26.23
CA GLY A 350 -4.04 -12.81 -26.10
C GLY A 350 -3.09 -12.39 -24.97
N ILE A 351 -2.97 -11.08 -24.69
CA ILE A 351 -2.23 -10.59 -23.51
C ILE A 351 -2.91 -11.05 -22.22
N TRP A 352 -4.24 -10.93 -22.14
CA TRP A 352 -4.99 -11.39 -20.98
C TRP A 352 -4.83 -12.90 -20.76
N GLU A 353 -4.93 -13.70 -21.82
CA GLU A 353 -4.71 -15.15 -21.77
C GLU A 353 -3.28 -15.49 -21.33
N THR A 354 -2.29 -14.72 -21.77
CA THR A 354 -0.88 -14.87 -21.36
C THR A 354 -0.71 -14.62 -19.86
N VAL A 355 -1.31 -13.55 -19.32
CA VAL A 355 -1.29 -13.26 -17.88
C VAL A 355 -2.04 -14.33 -17.09
N HIS A 356 -3.18 -14.80 -17.58
CA HIS A 356 -3.91 -15.91 -16.97
C HIS A 356 -3.11 -17.22 -16.96
N ALA A 357 -2.37 -17.51 -18.03
CA ALA A 357 -1.44 -18.64 -18.09
C ALA A 357 -0.28 -18.49 -17.09
N ALA A 358 0.28 -17.29 -16.97
CA ALA A 358 1.29 -16.96 -15.95
C ALA A 358 0.77 -17.19 -14.52
N GLN A 359 -0.44 -16.71 -14.22
CA GLN A 359 -1.07 -16.89 -12.91
C GLN A 359 -1.30 -18.38 -12.63
N SER A 360 -1.74 -19.13 -13.65
CA SER A 360 -1.97 -20.57 -13.55
C SER A 360 -0.69 -21.36 -13.32
N ALA A 361 0.42 -20.96 -13.96
CA ALA A 361 1.72 -21.59 -13.78
C ALA A 361 2.28 -21.36 -12.37
N GLY A 362 2.18 -20.14 -11.84
CA GLY A 362 2.52 -19.85 -10.44
C GLY A 362 1.63 -20.62 -9.47
N PHE A 363 0.31 -20.59 -9.68
CA PHE A 363 -0.67 -21.28 -8.84
C PHE A 363 -0.40 -22.79 -8.71
N ALA A 364 -0.02 -23.45 -9.80
CA ALA A 364 0.27 -24.88 -9.82
C ALA A 364 1.45 -25.28 -8.92
N LEU A 365 2.34 -24.34 -8.59
CA LEU A 365 3.50 -24.55 -7.71
C LEU A 365 3.31 -23.97 -6.30
N MET A 366 2.14 -23.43 -5.95
CA MET A 366 1.89 -22.91 -4.59
C MET A 366 1.65 -24.07 -3.60
N HIS A 367 2.70 -24.82 -3.31
CA HIS A 367 2.71 -26.01 -2.46
C HIS A 367 3.90 -25.94 -1.50
N PRO A 368 3.82 -26.50 -0.27
CA PRO A 368 4.88 -26.40 0.75
C PRO A 368 6.25 -27.02 0.39
N ASN A 369 6.39 -27.63 -0.78
CA ASN A 369 7.65 -28.21 -1.24
C ASN A 369 8.44 -27.25 -2.14
N GLU A 370 7.79 -26.22 -2.66
CA GLU A 370 8.34 -25.25 -3.60
C GLU A 370 8.84 -24.02 -2.85
N THR A 371 9.92 -23.43 -3.37
CA THR A 371 10.42 -22.15 -2.88
C THR A 371 9.70 -20.97 -3.52
N CYS A 372 9.68 -19.84 -2.83
CA CYS A 372 9.08 -18.60 -3.33
C CYS A 372 9.64 -18.20 -4.71
N SER A 373 10.95 -18.39 -4.92
CA SER A 373 11.63 -18.16 -6.19
C SER A 373 11.25 -19.15 -7.30
N GLU A 374 10.98 -20.42 -7.01
CA GLU A 374 10.51 -21.40 -7.99
C GLU A 374 9.10 -21.07 -8.47
N VAL A 375 8.23 -20.62 -7.56
CA VAL A 375 6.87 -20.17 -7.88
C VAL A 375 6.88 -18.92 -8.77
N ASP A 376 7.69 -17.90 -8.42
CA ASP A 376 7.91 -16.71 -9.27
C ASP A 376 8.51 -17.06 -10.63
N ALA A 377 9.49 -17.97 -10.68
CA ALA A 377 10.08 -18.40 -11.95
C ALA A 377 9.07 -19.12 -12.86
N ALA A 378 8.12 -19.88 -12.30
CA ALA A 378 7.09 -20.55 -13.07
C ALA A 378 6.10 -19.57 -13.71
N SER A 379 5.68 -18.52 -12.99
CA SER A 379 4.77 -17.51 -13.55
C SER A 379 5.41 -16.70 -14.67
N ARG A 380 6.73 -16.48 -14.62
CA ARG A 380 7.46 -15.72 -15.65
C ARG A 380 7.54 -16.45 -17.01
N ARG A 381 7.48 -17.78 -17.04
CA ARG A 381 7.68 -18.57 -18.27
C ARG A 381 6.66 -18.25 -19.37
N PRO A 382 5.33 -18.32 -19.13
CA PRO A 382 4.35 -18.00 -20.17
C PRO A 382 4.51 -16.59 -20.75
N VAL A 383 4.86 -15.62 -19.91
CA VAL A 383 5.10 -14.23 -20.33
C VAL A 383 6.36 -14.11 -21.19
N SER A 384 7.44 -14.79 -20.80
CA SER A 384 8.68 -14.84 -21.56
C SER A 384 8.48 -15.52 -22.93
N ASP A 385 7.78 -16.65 -22.96
CA ASP A 385 7.52 -17.40 -24.20
C ASP A 385 6.65 -16.60 -25.19
N ALA A 386 5.76 -15.74 -24.67
CA ALA A 386 4.99 -14.80 -25.45
C ALA A 386 5.78 -13.56 -25.91
N GLY A 387 7.05 -13.41 -25.52
CA GLY A 387 7.91 -12.30 -25.90
C GLY A 387 7.74 -11.03 -25.06
N TYR A 388 7.15 -11.14 -23.86
CA TYR A 388 6.84 -10.01 -22.99
C TYR A 388 7.66 -9.96 -21.69
N ALA A 389 8.78 -10.70 -21.60
CA ALA A 389 9.60 -10.81 -20.39
C ALA A 389 9.95 -9.46 -19.76
N ASP A 390 10.38 -8.48 -20.57
CA ASP A 390 10.78 -7.14 -20.13
C ASP A 390 9.62 -6.29 -19.57
N TYR A 391 8.38 -6.75 -19.74
CA TYR A 391 7.16 -6.05 -19.34
C TYR A 391 6.49 -6.67 -18.10
N TYR A 392 7.03 -7.77 -17.57
CA TYR A 392 6.69 -8.30 -16.25
C TYR A 392 7.71 -7.81 -15.21
N THR A 393 7.45 -6.61 -14.69
CA THR A 393 8.45 -5.75 -14.04
C THR A 393 8.51 -5.86 -12.52
N HIS A 394 7.65 -6.65 -11.89
CA HIS A 394 7.60 -6.84 -10.44
C HIS A 394 7.63 -8.31 -10.04
N ARG A 395 7.64 -8.57 -8.73
CA ARG A 395 7.53 -9.91 -8.11
C ARG A 395 6.19 -10.58 -8.46
N LEU A 396 6.07 -11.89 -8.31
CA LEU A 396 4.80 -12.61 -8.47
C LEU A 396 3.77 -12.29 -7.38
N GLY A 397 4.22 -11.98 -6.17
CA GLY A 397 3.30 -11.68 -5.08
C GLY A 397 3.99 -11.53 -3.73
N HIS A 398 3.18 -11.39 -2.69
CA HIS A 398 3.58 -11.16 -1.30
C HIS A 398 2.62 -11.87 -0.36
N GLY A 399 3.01 -12.03 0.91
CA GLY A 399 2.12 -12.47 1.97
C GLY A 399 1.01 -11.45 2.18
N LEU A 400 -0.16 -11.94 2.58
CA LEU A 400 -1.33 -11.14 2.93
C LEU A 400 -1.85 -11.56 4.30
N GLY A 401 -2.09 -10.57 5.17
CA GLY A 401 -2.57 -10.77 6.53
C GLY A 401 -3.03 -9.47 7.14
N LEU A 402 -2.46 -9.10 8.30
CA LEU A 402 -2.72 -7.80 8.95
C LEU A 402 -2.05 -6.65 8.19
N GLU A 403 -0.98 -6.95 7.44
CA GLU A 403 -0.40 -6.03 6.46
C GLU A 403 -0.84 -6.42 5.06
N MET A 404 -1.00 -5.42 4.21
CA MET A 404 -1.24 -5.64 2.77
C MET A 404 -0.08 -6.43 2.17
N HIS A 405 1.16 -6.05 2.51
CA HIS A 405 2.37 -6.74 2.11
C HIS A 405 3.12 -7.23 3.34
N GLU A 406 3.14 -8.54 3.56
CA GLU A 406 3.94 -9.21 4.60
C GLU A 406 4.72 -10.40 4.03
N HIS A 407 5.50 -11.09 4.87
CA HIS A 407 6.20 -12.31 4.48
C HIS A 407 5.22 -13.47 4.20
N PRO A 408 5.58 -14.41 3.29
CA PRO A 408 6.78 -14.39 2.44
C PRO A 408 6.57 -13.62 1.13
N TYR A 409 7.67 -13.20 0.49
CA TYR A 409 7.62 -12.54 -0.82
C TYR A 409 7.95 -13.52 -1.96
N LEU A 410 7.06 -13.64 -2.95
CA LEU A 410 7.24 -14.48 -4.13
C LEU A 410 8.07 -13.76 -5.19
N ASN A 411 9.39 -13.77 -5.01
CA ASN A 411 10.33 -13.16 -5.95
C ASN A 411 11.52 -14.09 -6.23
N GLY A 412 12.20 -13.88 -7.36
CA GLY A 412 13.32 -14.71 -7.82
C GLY A 412 14.55 -14.76 -6.90
N ALA A 413 14.63 -13.95 -5.83
CA ALA A 413 15.72 -14.01 -4.85
C ALA A 413 15.33 -14.79 -3.57
N ASN A 414 14.05 -15.05 -3.32
CA ASN A 414 13.59 -15.68 -2.09
C ASN A 414 13.61 -17.22 -2.21
N ALA A 415 14.60 -17.85 -1.56
CA ALA A 415 14.75 -19.30 -1.52
C ALA A 415 13.97 -19.98 -0.37
N GLU A 416 13.19 -19.23 0.40
CA GLU A 416 12.32 -19.78 1.44
C GLU A 416 11.26 -20.70 0.83
N LYS A 417 11.04 -21.86 1.46
CA LYS A 417 9.93 -22.76 1.11
C LYS A 417 8.62 -22.23 1.65
N LEU A 418 7.58 -22.31 0.83
CA LEU A 418 6.22 -22.05 1.28
C LEU A 418 5.85 -22.98 2.45
N LYS A 419 5.02 -22.49 3.37
CA LYS A 419 4.54 -23.22 4.54
C LYS A 419 3.04 -23.39 4.47
N ILE A 420 2.55 -24.51 5.01
CA ILE A 420 1.11 -24.76 5.15
C ILE A 420 0.52 -23.67 6.04
N GLY A 421 -0.60 -23.09 5.60
CA GLY A 421 -1.27 -21.99 6.30
C GLY A 421 -0.83 -20.61 5.84
N GLU A 422 0.20 -20.48 4.98
CA GLU A 422 0.53 -19.18 4.40
C GLU A 422 -0.53 -18.74 3.39
N VAL A 423 -0.82 -17.43 3.39
CA VAL A 423 -1.63 -16.77 2.36
C VAL A 423 -0.75 -15.79 1.62
N VAL A 424 -0.62 -15.98 0.31
CA VAL A 424 0.21 -15.17 -0.60
C VAL A 424 -0.60 -14.73 -1.82
N THR A 425 -0.37 -13.53 -2.34
CA THR A 425 -0.96 -13.07 -3.60
C THR A 425 -0.30 -13.76 -4.80
N ASN A 426 -1.08 -13.97 -5.85
CA ASN A 426 -0.63 -14.48 -7.14
C ASN A 426 -1.04 -13.49 -8.24
N GLU A 427 -0.18 -12.50 -8.49
CA GLU A 427 -0.49 -11.27 -9.20
C GLU A 427 0.40 -10.99 -10.43
N PRO A 428 0.64 -11.93 -11.35
CA PRO A 428 1.45 -11.63 -12.52
C PRO A 428 0.78 -10.54 -13.37
N GLY A 429 1.60 -9.71 -14.01
CA GLY A 429 1.10 -8.65 -14.87
C GLY A 429 2.07 -8.29 -15.99
N ILE A 430 1.49 -7.81 -17.10
CA ILE A 430 2.23 -7.27 -18.25
C ILE A 430 1.87 -5.80 -18.37
N TYR A 431 2.89 -4.94 -18.40
CA TYR A 431 2.73 -3.48 -18.49
C TYR A 431 3.56 -2.89 -19.62
N VAL A 432 2.90 -2.35 -20.63
CA VAL A 432 3.53 -1.75 -21.80
C VAL A 432 3.08 -0.31 -21.90
N THR A 433 3.97 0.63 -21.59
CA THR A 433 3.67 2.06 -21.77
C THR A 433 3.47 2.40 -23.25
N SER A 434 2.76 3.49 -23.55
CA SER A 434 2.55 3.90 -24.96
C SER A 434 3.86 4.16 -25.71
N GLU A 435 4.93 4.60 -25.04
CA GLU A 435 6.26 4.73 -25.67
C GLU A 435 6.86 3.37 -26.03
N GLN A 436 6.74 2.38 -25.14
CA GLN A 436 7.21 1.01 -25.38
C GLN A 436 6.37 0.30 -26.44
N ALA A 437 5.06 0.53 -26.46
CA ALA A 437 4.13 -0.03 -27.42
C ALA A 437 4.60 0.22 -28.87
N TYR A 438 4.98 1.46 -29.20
CA TYR A 438 5.50 1.79 -30.53
C TYR A 438 6.78 1.02 -30.89
N LYS A 439 7.64 0.71 -29.92
CA LYS A 439 8.89 -0.05 -30.13
C LYS A 439 8.64 -1.52 -30.46
N ILE A 440 7.50 -2.07 -30.00
CA ILE A 440 7.07 -3.45 -30.29
C ILE A 440 5.93 -3.52 -31.31
N GLY A 441 5.78 -2.47 -32.13
CA GLY A 441 4.82 -2.44 -33.24
C GLY A 441 3.35 -2.33 -32.82
N LYS A 442 3.08 -1.90 -31.59
CA LYS A 442 1.72 -1.67 -31.05
C LYS A 442 1.36 -0.20 -31.13
N GLN A 443 0.06 0.09 -31.23
CA GLN A 443 -0.44 1.44 -31.45
C GLN A 443 -0.58 2.25 -30.15
N VAL A 444 -0.84 1.56 -29.03
CA VAL A 444 -1.12 2.19 -27.74
C VAL A 444 -0.61 1.27 -26.63
N GLY A 445 -0.26 1.87 -25.49
CA GLY A 445 0.09 1.12 -24.29
C GLY A 445 -1.10 0.33 -23.73
N PHE A 446 -0.80 -0.63 -22.87
CA PHE A 446 -1.78 -1.46 -22.19
C PHE A 446 -1.19 -2.02 -20.90
N GLY A 447 -2.05 -2.45 -19.99
CA GLY A 447 -1.68 -3.23 -18.82
C GLY A 447 -2.74 -4.27 -18.49
N VAL A 448 -2.29 -5.45 -18.09
CA VAL A 448 -3.15 -6.54 -17.63
C VAL A 448 -2.53 -7.15 -16.38
N ARG A 449 -3.30 -7.24 -15.30
CA ARG A 449 -2.96 -7.95 -14.06
C ARG A 449 -4.16 -8.77 -13.61
N LEU A 450 -3.87 -9.96 -13.08
CA LEU A 450 -4.84 -10.83 -12.42
C LEU A 450 -4.25 -11.22 -11.08
N GLU A 451 -5.01 -11.05 -10.01
CA GLU A 451 -4.52 -11.29 -8.66
C GLU A 451 -5.55 -12.02 -7.82
N ASP A 452 -5.10 -13.09 -7.18
CA ASP A 452 -5.86 -13.82 -6.18
C ASP A 452 -4.96 -14.13 -5.00
N PRO A 453 -5.40 -13.91 -3.76
CA PRO A 453 -4.75 -14.48 -2.59
C PRO A 453 -4.97 -15.99 -2.57
N ILE A 454 -3.88 -16.73 -2.36
CA ILE A 454 -3.83 -18.18 -2.38
C ILE A 454 -3.37 -18.68 -1.02
N LEU A 455 -4.19 -19.53 -0.40
CA LEU A 455 -3.84 -20.29 0.80
C LEU A 455 -3.02 -21.52 0.39
N VAL A 456 -1.84 -21.66 0.98
CA VAL A 456 -0.98 -22.84 0.82
C VAL A 456 -1.49 -23.96 1.73
N THR A 457 -1.82 -25.11 1.15
CA THR A 457 -2.28 -26.30 1.88
C THR A 457 -1.40 -27.52 1.56
N GLU A 458 -1.59 -28.61 2.29
CA GLU A 458 -0.98 -29.91 1.98
C GLU A 458 -1.30 -30.43 0.57
N LYS A 459 -2.40 -29.98 -0.04
CA LYS A 459 -2.84 -30.39 -1.39
C LYS A 459 -2.46 -29.39 -2.47
N GLY A 460 -1.73 -28.33 -2.12
CA GLY A 460 -1.39 -27.21 -3.00
C GLY A 460 -2.21 -25.96 -2.69
N GLY A 461 -2.19 -25.00 -3.61
CA GLY A 461 -2.81 -23.70 -3.46
C GLY A 461 -4.33 -23.77 -3.53
N VAL A 462 -5.01 -23.00 -2.68
CA VAL A 462 -6.47 -22.82 -2.68
C VAL A 462 -6.77 -21.32 -2.75
N PRO A 463 -7.51 -20.83 -3.77
CA PRO A 463 -7.91 -19.43 -3.81
C PRO A 463 -8.75 -19.05 -2.59
N VAL A 464 -8.33 -18.02 -1.86
CA VAL A 464 -9.06 -17.47 -0.70
C VAL A 464 -10.39 -16.86 -1.16
N THR A 465 -10.42 -16.35 -2.39
CA THR A 465 -11.61 -15.86 -3.11
C THR A 465 -12.55 -16.98 -3.60
N GLY A 466 -12.22 -18.25 -3.36
CA GLY A 466 -12.98 -19.42 -3.80
C GLY A 466 -12.67 -19.88 -5.23
N ARG A 467 -12.53 -18.95 -6.20
CA ARG A 467 -12.07 -19.26 -7.56
C ARG A 467 -11.32 -18.09 -8.20
N ARG A 468 -10.33 -18.42 -9.04
CA ARG A 468 -9.65 -17.45 -9.92
C ARG A 468 -10.55 -17.01 -11.07
N ALA A 469 -10.19 -15.90 -11.72
CA ALA A 469 -10.87 -15.42 -12.93
C ALA A 469 -10.88 -16.49 -14.04
N GLN A 470 -12.00 -16.63 -14.75
CA GLN A 470 -12.12 -17.57 -15.88
C GLN A 470 -11.99 -16.88 -17.23
N SER A 471 -12.39 -15.62 -17.31
CA SER A 471 -12.25 -14.75 -18.48
C SER A 471 -12.37 -13.28 -18.06
N PRO A 472 -12.10 -12.30 -18.93
CA PRO A 472 -12.42 -10.90 -18.64
C PRO A 472 -13.92 -10.63 -18.38
N TYR A 473 -14.79 -11.56 -18.78
CA TYR A 473 -16.25 -11.48 -18.61
C TYR A 473 -16.76 -12.24 -17.38
N ASP A 474 -15.93 -13.11 -16.80
CA ASP A 474 -16.20 -13.86 -15.56
C ASP A 474 -15.00 -13.69 -14.61
N PRO A 475 -14.86 -12.48 -14.01
CA PRO A 475 -13.82 -12.20 -13.04
C PRO A 475 -13.93 -13.07 -11.80
#